data_AF-A0A1F6PCR4-F1
#
_entry.id   AF-A0A1F6PCR4-F1
#
_cell.length_a   1.000
_cell.length_b   1.000
_cell.length_c   1.000
_cell.angle_alpha   90.00
_cell.angle_beta   90.00
_cell.angle_gamma   90.00
#
_symmetry.space_group_name_H-M   'P 1'
#
loop_
_entity.id
_entity.type
_entity.pdbx_description
1 polymer ?
#
loop_
_entity_poly.entity_id
_entity_poly.type
_entity_poly.pdbx_seq_one_letter_code
_entity_poly.pdbx_strand_id
1 'polypeptide(L)'
;MSDHEGGSQGGNLVGGADAAPVRDLPKGRLVTIDEFYTPDPAEPARAWHNFVAHFAGGMFGDSHHSKKYYQEFAAEYPDLAAKLCDAVQEMRKQKVNHLAQIKSDSQLRQMVYDAYAIMKRHGANDQELFGFGFETLKD
;
A
#
# COMPACT_ATOMS: atom_id res chain seq x y z
N MET A 1 -40.66 34.63 40.92
CA MET A 1 -40.50 33.19 40.60
C MET A 1 -39.80 33.17 39.23
N SER A 2 -38.46 33.20 39.07
CA SER A 2 -37.35 32.53 39.78
C SER A 2 -37.63 31.05 39.95
N ASP A 3 -36.89 30.06 39.46
CA ASP A 3 -35.60 29.91 38.75
C ASP A 3 -35.66 28.48 38.11
N HIS A 4 -35.14 28.25 36.90
CA HIS A 4 -33.87 27.55 36.63
C HIS A 4 -33.78 26.08 37.11
N GLU A 5 -33.99 25.12 36.19
CA GLU A 5 -33.35 23.79 36.10
C GLU A 5 -33.39 23.45 34.59
N GLY A 6 -32.30 23.22 33.86
CA GLY A 6 -31.22 22.25 34.02
C GLY A 6 -31.19 21.51 32.66
N GLY A 7 -30.15 21.62 31.85
CA GLY A 7 -28.98 20.77 31.95
C GLY A 7 -28.35 20.60 30.57
N SER A 8 -27.02 20.56 30.58
CA SER A 8 -26.09 20.72 29.47
C SER A 8 -25.95 19.52 28.52
N GLN A 9 -25.33 19.84 27.39
CA GLN A 9 -24.19 19.14 26.75
C GLN A 9 -24.40 17.94 25.83
N GLY A 10 -23.65 17.99 24.73
CA GLY A 10 -23.38 16.90 23.80
C GLY A 10 -23.44 17.42 22.37
N GLY A 11 -22.55 18.29 21.92
CA GLY A 11 -21.13 17.93 21.77
C GLY A 11 -20.95 17.28 20.42
N ASN A 12 -20.93 18.11 19.37
CA ASN A 12 -20.56 17.76 18.02
C ASN A 12 -19.11 17.30 18.03
N LEU A 13 -18.83 16.00 17.84
CA LEU A 13 -17.48 15.51 17.64
C LEU A 13 -17.45 14.57 16.43
N VAL A 14 -17.03 15.18 15.33
CA VAL A 14 -16.29 14.63 14.21
C VAL A 14 -15.71 13.23 14.51
N GLY A 15 -16.33 12.20 13.91
CA GLY A 15 -15.69 10.92 13.73
C GLY A 15 -14.66 11.06 12.61
N GLY A 16 -13.52 11.68 12.93
CA GLY A 16 -12.33 11.57 12.11
C GLY A 16 -12.00 10.09 12.02
N ALA A 17 -11.98 9.56 10.81
CA ALA A 17 -11.37 8.27 10.53
C ALA A 17 -9.89 8.40 10.89
N ASP A 18 -9.57 8.07 12.14
CA ASP A 18 -8.21 7.83 12.60
C ASP A 18 -7.76 6.62 11.79
N ALA A 19 -7.10 6.89 10.66
CA ALA A 19 -6.38 5.87 9.91
C ALA A 19 -5.38 5.29 10.91
N ALA A 20 -5.68 4.08 11.40
CA ALA A 20 -4.84 3.39 12.36
C ALA A 20 -3.38 3.55 11.91
N PRO A 21 -2.48 4.05 12.77
CA PRO A 21 -1.10 4.26 12.38
C PRO A 21 -0.57 2.92 11.92
N VAL A 22 -0.16 2.84 10.65
CA VAL A 22 0.61 1.70 10.13
C VAL A 22 1.72 1.50 11.13
N ARG A 23 1.72 0.36 11.83
CA ARG A 23 2.73 0.06 12.83
C ARG A 23 4.03 0.01 12.06
N ASP A 24 4.87 1.02 12.23
CA ASP A 24 6.21 1.04 11.66
C ASP A 24 6.89 -0.23 12.15
N LEU A 25 7.00 -1.21 11.26
CA LEU A 25 7.80 -2.39 11.56
C LEU A 25 9.22 -1.87 11.68
N PRO A 26 9.97 -2.31 12.71
CA PRO A 26 11.33 -1.82 12.92
C PRO A 26 12.10 -1.91 11.60
N LYS A 27 12.80 -0.82 11.24
CA LYS A 27 13.59 -0.74 10.00
C LYS A 27 14.35 -2.04 9.76
N GLY A 28 13.91 -2.81 8.76
CA GLY A 28 14.52 -4.08 8.37
C GLY A 28 13.75 -5.35 8.72
N ARG A 29 12.64 -5.31 9.48
CA ARG A 29 11.76 -6.48 9.61
C ARG A 29 10.93 -6.66 8.34
N LEU A 30 11.25 -7.71 7.60
CA LEU A 30 10.38 -8.24 6.54
C LEU A 30 9.27 -9.07 7.19
N VAL A 31 8.04 -8.85 6.74
CA VAL A 31 6.94 -9.78 6.99
C VAL A 31 7.15 -11.04 6.15
N THR A 32 6.64 -12.19 6.61
CA THR A 32 6.62 -13.41 5.78
C THR A 32 5.69 -13.23 4.58
N ILE A 33 5.83 -14.10 3.56
CA ILE A 33 4.93 -14.07 2.40
C ILE A 33 3.47 -14.28 2.82
N ASP A 34 3.19 -15.07 3.85
CA ASP A 34 1.81 -15.29 4.30
C ASP A 34 1.24 -14.06 5.02
N GLU A 35 2.05 -13.41 5.86
CA GLU A 35 1.71 -12.13 6.49
C GLU A 35 1.51 -11.01 5.46
N PHE A 36 2.28 -10.99 4.36
CA PHE A 36 2.15 -9.99 3.30
C PHE A 36 0.78 -10.06 2.59
N TYR A 37 0.23 -11.27 2.40
CA TYR A 37 -1.06 -11.48 1.72
C TYR A 37 -2.27 -11.56 2.65
N THR A 38 -2.03 -11.65 3.95
CA THR A 38 -3.08 -11.68 4.98
C THR A 38 -3.30 -10.26 5.48
N PRO A 39 -4.37 -9.57 5.04
CA PRO A 39 -4.63 -8.23 5.51
C PRO A 39 -4.89 -8.27 7.02
N ASP A 40 -4.07 -7.56 7.79
CA ASP A 40 -4.36 -7.35 9.19
C ASP A 40 -5.55 -6.39 9.30
N PRO A 41 -6.66 -6.79 9.95
CA PRO A 41 -7.85 -5.96 10.03
C PRO A 41 -7.64 -4.67 10.83
N ALA A 42 -6.57 -4.57 11.63
CA ALA A 42 -6.18 -3.36 12.34
C ALA A 42 -5.21 -2.47 11.52
N GLU A 43 -4.66 -2.96 10.41
CA GLU A 43 -3.81 -2.19 9.50
C GLU A 43 -4.32 -2.22 8.05
N PRO A 44 -5.53 -1.68 7.77
CA PRO A 44 -6.10 -1.68 6.42
C PRO A 44 -5.24 -0.91 5.41
N ALA A 45 -4.35 -0.04 5.88
CA ALA A 45 -3.36 0.68 5.08
C ALA A 45 -2.20 -0.22 4.57
N ARG A 46 -1.92 -1.38 5.19
CA ARG A 46 -1.02 -2.43 4.65
C ARG A 46 -1.74 -3.32 3.64
N ALA A 47 -2.42 -2.68 2.70
CA ALA A 47 -3.08 -3.34 1.61
C ALA A 47 -2.04 -3.66 0.53
N TRP A 48 -1.64 -4.93 0.40
CA TRP A 48 -0.70 -5.34 -0.66
C TRP A 48 -1.20 -5.02 -2.08
N HIS A 49 -2.51 -4.82 -2.28
CA HIS A 49 -3.02 -4.31 -3.57
C HIS A 49 -2.59 -2.88 -3.89
N ASN A 50 -2.30 -2.06 -2.87
CA ASN A 50 -1.74 -0.73 -3.07
C ASN A 50 -0.30 -0.83 -3.55
N PHE A 51 0.47 -1.79 -3.03
CA PHE A 51 1.83 -2.05 -3.48
C PHE A 51 1.89 -2.47 -4.96
N VAL A 52 0.89 -3.21 -5.44
CA VAL A 52 0.80 -3.59 -6.87
C VAL A 52 0.66 -2.35 -7.78
N ALA A 53 0.23 -1.20 -7.25
CA ALA A 53 0.15 0.04 -8.01
C ALA A 53 1.52 0.59 -8.43
N HIS A 54 2.61 0.22 -7.75
CA HIS A 54 3.97 0.61 -8.11
C HIS A 54 4.39 0.08 -9.49
N PHE A 55 3.76 -1.00 -9.96
CA PHE A 55 4.02 -1.61 -11.27
C PHE A 55 2.94 -1.28 -12.29
N ALA A 56 1.94 -0.49 -11.91
CA ALA A 56 0.95 0.00 -12.87
C ALA A 56 1.58 1.06 -13.78
N GLY A 57 1.15 1.15 -15.03
CA GLY A 57 1.53 2.28 -15.90
C GLY A 57 0.69 3.54 -15.64
N GLY A 58 1.19 4.69 -16.12
CA GLY A 58 0.52 6.00 -16.07
C GLY A 58 0.84 6.78 -14.79
N MET A 59 0.10 7.87 -14.55
CA MET A 59 0.40 8.87 -13.50
C MET A 59 0.65 8.29 -12.09
N PHE A 60 -0.05 7.20 -11.74
CA PHE A 60 0.15 6.50 -10.46
C PHE A 60 1.48 5.74 -10.42
N GLY A 61 1.82 5.00 -11.48
CA GLY A 61 3.10 4.31 -11.59
C GLY A 61 4.30 5.24 -11.69
N ASP A 62 4.20 6.29 -12.51
CA ASP A 62 5.27 7.27 -12.72
C ASP A 62 5.70 7.96 -11.42
N SER A 63 4.74 8.20 -10.52
CA SER A 63 5.01 8.76 -9.17
C SER A 63 5.83 7.80 -8.30
N HIS A 64 5.60 6.50 -8.41
CA HIS A 64 6.39 5.47 -7.71
C HIS A 64 7.71 5.17 -8.40
N HIS A 65 7.77 5.21 -9.74
CA HIS A 65 8.99 5.01 -10.53
C HIS A 65 10.03 6.10 -10.28
N SER A 66 9.59 7.28 -9.84
CA SER A 66 10.45 8.40 -9.46
C SER A 66 11.06 8.25 -8.06
N LYS A 67 10.63 7.26 -7.27
CA LYS A 67 11.16 7.01 -5.93
C LYS A 67 12.47 6.24 -6.00
N LYS A 68 13.44 6.64 -5.18
CA LYS A 68 14.80 6.07 -5.17
C LYS A 68 14.81 4.55 -5.01
N TYR A 69 14.03 4.01 -4.06
CA TYR A 69 13.97 2.56 -3.82
C TYR A 69 13.45 1.77 -5.03
N TYR A 70 12.56 2.37 -5.83
CA TYR A 70 12.04 1.73 -7.04
C TYR A 70 13.08 1.77 -8.15
N GLN A 71 13.79 2.89 -8.30
CA GLN A 71 14.90 3.01 -9.27
C GLN A 71 16.02 2.02 -8.97
N GLU A 72 16.39 1.86 -7.69
CA GLU A 72 17.39 0.88 -7.26
C GLU A 72 16.90 -0.56 -7.49
N PHE A 73 15.64 -0.86 -7.16
CA PHE A 73 15.01 -2.14 -7.48
C PHE A 73 15.03 -2.45 -8.99
N ALA A 74 14.61 -1.49 -9.83
CA ALA A 74 14.52 -1.67 -11.27
C ALA A 74 15.91 -1.76 -11.94
N ALA A 75 16.92 -1.10 -11.37
CA ALA A 75 18.30 -1.21 -11.83
C ALA A 75 18.94 -2.56 -11.47
N GLU A 76 18.67 -3.08 -10.26
CA GLU A 76 19.23 -4.34 -9.77
C GLU A 76 18.48 -5.57 -10.33
N TYR A 77 17.16 -5.46 -10.52
CA TYR A 77 16.30 -6.54 -11.01
C TYR A 77 15.37 -6.09 -12.15
N PRO A 78 15.93 -5.68 -13.30
CA PRO A 78 15.16 -5.13 -14.42
C PRO A 78 14.15 -6.15 -14.99
N ASP A 79 14.52 -7.43 -15.09
CA ASP A 79 13.63 -8.50 -15.55
C ASP A 79 12.41 -8.69 -14.63
N LEU A 80 12.60 -8.59 -13.31
CA LEU A 80 11.51 -8.74 -12.34
C LEU A 80 10.58 -7.53 -12.41
N ALA A 81 11.13 -6.32 -12.47
CA ALA A 81 10.36 -5.09 -12.65
C ALA A 81 9.52 -5.13 -13.94
N ALA A 82 10.12 -5.54 -15.07
CA ALA A 82 9.44 -5.65 -16.35
C ALA A 82 8.31 -6.69 -16.32
N LYS A 83 8.56 -7.89 -15.75
CA LYS A 83 7.55 -8.96 -15.62
C LYS A 83 6.37 -8.52 -14.76
N LEU A 84 6.63 -7.84 -13.64
CA LEU A 84 5.57 -7.33 -12.77
C LEU A 84 4.76 -6.23 -13.45
N CYS A 85 5.41 -5.30 -14.15
CA CYS A 85 4.73 -4.28 -14.94
C CYS A 85 3.84 -4.89 -16.03
N ASP A 86 4.35 -5.87 -16.78
CA ASP A 86 3.59 -6.53 -17.84
C ASP A 86 2.40 -7.30 -17.28
N ALA A 87 2.60 -8.07 -16.20
CA ALA A 87 1.53 -8.79 -15.52
C ALA A 87 0.43 -7.83 -15.03
N VAL A 88 0.79 -6.70 -14.40
CA VAL A 88 -0.18 -5.70 -13.93
C VAL A 88 -0.92 -5.02 -15.09
N GLN A 89 -0.23 -4.74 -16.20
CA GLN A 89 -0.86 -4.19 -17.39
C GLN A 89 -1.82 -5.17 -18.07
N GLU A 90 -1.43 -6.44 -18.23
CA GLU A 90 -2.32 -7.49 -18.74
C GLU A 90 -3.56 -7.64 -17.87
N MET A 91 -3.38 -7.71 -16.56
CA MET A 91 -4.50 -7.80 -15.63
C MET A 91 -5.45 -6.59 -15.74
N ARG A 92 -4.93 -5.38 -15.98
CA ARG A 92 -5.76 -4.19 -16.28
C ARG A 92 -6.49 -4.31 -17.62
N LYS A 93 -5.80 -4.74 -18.69
CA LYS A 93 -6.40 -4.90 -20.03
C LYS A 93 -7.55 -5.90 -20.02
N GLN A 94 -7.38 -7.01 -19.31
CA GLN A 94 -8.40 -8.05 -19.17
C GLN A 94 -9.49 -7.70 -18.16
N LYS A 95 -9.40 -6.54 -17.47
CA LYS A 95 -10.32 -6.10 -16.41
C LYS A 95 -10.52 -7.15 -15.32
N VAL A 96 -9.50 -7.98 -15.08
CA VAL A 96 -9.53 -9.02 -14.05
C VAL A 96 -9.25 -8.39 -12.70
N ASN A 97 -9.80 -9.00 -11.65
CA ASN A 97 -9.51 -8.58 -10.29
C ASN A 97 -8.06 -8.97 -9.93
N HIS A 98 -7.16 -7.97 -9.85
CA HIS A 98 -5.74 -8.17 -9.55
C HIS A 98 -5.53 -8.95 -8.25
N LEU A 99 -6.40 -8.73 -7.27
CA LEU A 99 -6.36 -9.43 -5.99
C LEU A 99 -6.58 -10.94 -6.15
N ALA A 100 -7.59 -11.31 -6.94
CA ALA A 100 -7.93 -12.71 -7.15
C ALA A 100 -6.85 -13.42 -7.97
N GLN A 101 -6.31 -12.74 -8.99
CA GLN A 101 -5.29 -13.31 -9.87
C GLN A 101 -3.97 -13.56 -9.12
N ILE A 102 -3.46 -12.56 -8.38
CA ILE A 102 -2.20 -12.68 -7.64
C ILE A 102 -2.32 -13.72 -6.50
N LYS A 103 -3.50 -13.86 -5.88
CA LYS A 103 -3.73 -14.92 -4.88
C LYS A 103 -3.73 -16.33 -5.49
N SER A 104 -4.19 -16.46 -6.73
CA SER A 104 -4.35 -17.75 -7.40
C SER A 104 -3.08 -18.21 -8.13
N ASP A 105 -2.22 -17.27 -8.53
CA ASP A 105 -0.96 -17.54 -9.22
C ASP A 105 0.22 -17.48 -8.24
N SER A 106 0.75 -18.65 -7.86
CA SER A 106 1.86 -18.77 -6.91
C SER A 106 3.15 -18.11 -7.40
N GLN A 107 3.38 -18.06 -8.71
CA GLN A 107 4.59 -17.46 -9.27
C GLN A 107 4.48 -15.93 -9.20
N LEU A 108 3.34 -15.37 -9.59
CA LEU A 108 3.07 -13.94 -9.47
C LEU A 108 3.06 -13.49 -8.00
N ARG A 109 2.49 -14.31 -7.10
CA ARG A 109 2.55 -14.12 -5.65
C ARG A 109 3.99 -14.01 -5.15
N GLN A 110 4.86 -14.92 -5.56
CA GLN A 110 6.27 -14.89 -5.17
C GLN A 110 6.98 -13.65 -5.73
N MET A 111 6.78 -13.32 -7.01
CA MET A 111 7.41 -12.15 -7.64
C MET A 111 7.05 -10.83 -6.95
N VAL A 112 5.78 -10.64 -6.58
CA VAL A 112 5.33 -9.45 -5.86
C VAL A 112 5.98 -9.37 -4.47
N TYR A 113 6.07 -10.49 -3.76
CA TYR A 113 6.74 -10.54 -2.46
C TYR A 113 8.25 -10.29 -2.56
N ASP A 114 8.92 -10.85 -3.57
CA ASP A 114 10.34 -10.62 -3.80
C ASP A 114 10.61 -9.13 -4.07
N ALA A 115 9.77 -8.47 -4.88
CA ALA A 115 9.88 -7.04 -5.13
C ALA A 115 9.69 -6.23 -3.84
N TYR A 116 8.75 -6.59 -2.97
CA TYR A 116 8.58 -5.98 -1.64
C TYR A 116 9.87 -6.12 -0.82
N ALA A 117 10.41 -7.33 -0.71
CA ALA A 117 11.62 -7.58 0.08
C ALA A 117 12.84 -6.80 -0.44
N ILE A 118 12.99 -6.70 -1.77
CA ILE A 118 14.06 -5.94 -2.41
C ILE A 118 13.88 -4.43 -2.16
N MET A 119 12.68 -3.88 -2.34
CA MET A 119 12.44 -2.46 -2.09
C MET A 119 12.63 -2.08 -0.62
N LYS A 120 12.24 -2.96 0.32
CA LYS A 120 12.54 -2.79 1.76
C LYS A 120 14.04 -2.78 2.03
N ARG A 121 14.82 -3.64 1.34
CA ARG A 121 16.30 -3.67 1.44
C ARG A 121 16.93 -2.37 0.95
N HIS A 122 16.34 -1.74 -0.07
CA HIS A 122 16.72 -0.41 -0.57
C HIS A 122 16.18 0.75 0.28
N GLY A 123 15.61 0.46 1.45
CA GLY A 123 15.26 1.44 2.47
C GLY A 123 13.83 1.97 2.40
N ALA A 124 12.97 1.41 1.54
CA ALA A 124 11.55 1.75 1.55
C ALA A 124 10.91 1.38 2.90
N ASN A 125 10.07 2.26 3.44
CA ASN A 125 9.22 1.93 4.58
C ASN A 125 7.83 1.43 4.14
N ASP A 126 7.07 0.83 5.05
CA ASP A 126 5.77 0.24 4.69
C ASP A 126 4.75 1.31 4.28
N GLN A 127 4.86 2.55 4.77
CA GLN A 127 4.02 3.66 4.32
C GLN A 127 4.32 4.07 2.88
N GLU A 128 5.57 4.02 2.43
CA GLU A 128 5.95 4.28 1.03
C GLU A 128 5.53 3.14 0.07
N LEU A 129 5.48 1.92 0.59
CA LEU A 129 5.15 0.72 -0.19
C LEU A 129 3.64 0.46 -0.27
N PHE A 130 2.90 0.72 0.80
CA PHE A 130 1.47 0.41 0.89
C PHE A 130 0.57 1.62 1.07
N GLY A 131 1.13 2.76 1.49
CA GLY A 131 0.39 4.00 1.63
C GLY A 131 -0.09 4.49 0.28
N PHE A 132 -1.38 4.80 0.19
CA PHE A 132 -1.81 5.75 -0.82
C PHE A 132 -1.06 7.05 -0.58
N GLY A 133 -0.47 7.62 -1.64
CA GLY A 133 -0.14 9.03 -1.67
C GLY A 133 -1.41 9.87 -1.58
N PHE A 134 -2.05 9.89 -0.41
CA PHE A 134 -2.75 11.06 0.09
C PHE A 134 -1.72 11.93 0.81
N GLU A 135 -0.61 12.26 0.13
CA GLU A 135 -0.09 13.60 0.34
C GLU A 135 -1.22 14.50 -0.15
N THR A 136 -1.89 15.11 0.81
CA THR A 136 -2.88 16.16 0.64
C THR A 136 -2.66 16.94 -0.65
N LEU A 137 -3.53 16.73 -1.63
CA LEU A 137 -3.98 17.81 -2.51
C LEU A 137 -4.60 18.85 -1.56
N LYS A 138 -3.75 19.68 -0.98
CA LYS A 138 -4.16 20.95 -0.39
C LYS A 138 -4.41 21.86 -1.58
N ASP A 139 -5.69 22.11 -1.79
CA ASP A 139 -6.34 23.28 -2.39
C ASP A 139 -5.64 23.95 -3.59
#